data_AF-A0A661CX06-F1
#
_entry.id   AF-A0A661CX06-F1
#
_cell.length_a   1.000
_cell.length_b   1.000
_cell.length_c   1.000
_cell.angle_alpha   90.00
_cell.angle_beta   90.00
_cell.angle_gamma   90.00
#
_symmetry.space_group_name_H-M   'P 1'
#
loop_
_entity.id
_entity.type
_entity.pdbx_description
1 polymer ?
#
loop_
_entity_poly.entity_id
_entity_poly.type
_entity_poly.pdbx_seq_one_letter_code
_entity_poly.pdbx_strand_id
1 'polypeptide(L)'
;LLITHYLQNENRHIKYLQQRLPQPQTQISQQMQRLDQLEQQLQRSWLQNLNLKRQQLAYWSVRLKHPQAKIEANQYKLANLNGRLQHSIKQKLDQVFSQCNALNQRLQLISPLPIIKSQHSNVKQLQKQLHNAMQQLLQQQRSNLNQQMRTLAAVSPLSTLERGYSIATTTDSDRVLRNIDDVELGQHINVRLQQGQLACEVKGISK
;
A
#
# COMPACT_ATOMS: atom_id res chain seq x y z
N LEU A 1 73.62 28.32 -113.90
CA LEU A 1 72.33 28.98 -113.56
C LEU A 1 71.49 28.18 -112.56
N LEU A 2 71.49 26.83 -112.56
CA LEU A 2 70.74 26.02 -111.59
C LEU A 2 71.35 25.99 -110.16
N ILE A 3 72.68 25.96 -110.05
CA ILE A 3 73.39 25.90 -108.74
C ILE A 3 73.23 27.19 -107.93
N THR A 4 73.22 28.34 -108.61
CA THR A 4 73.04 29.66 -107.98
C THR A 4 71.65 29.84 -107.39
N HIS A 5 70.63 29.24 -108.01
CA HIS A 5 69.25 29.30 -107.53
C HIS A 5 69.02 28.36 -106.33
N TYR A 6 69.69 27.21 -106.30
CA TYR A 6 69.68 26.28 -105.16
C TYR A 6 70.34 26.90 -103.92
N LEU A 7 71.53 27.49 -104.08
CA LEU A 7 72.24 28.20 -103.01
C LEU A 7 71.49 29.44 -102.49
N GLN A 8 70.72 30.13 -103.33
CA GLN A 8 69.85 31.22 -102.88
C GLN A 8 68.64 30.73 -102.10
N ASN A 9 68.04 29.60 -102.48
CA ASN A 9 66.93 29.01 -101.74
C ASN A 9 67.37 28.46 -100.38
N GLU A 10 68.51 27.78 -100.30
CA GLU A 10 69.06 27.34 -99.00
C GLU A 10 69.42 28.53 -98.10
N ASN A 11 70.04 29.58 -98.64
CA ASN A 11 70.33 30.79 -97.86
C ASN A 11 69.07 31.49 -97.36
N ARG A 12 67.98 31.51 -98.14
CA ARG A 12 66.68 32.02 -97.69
C ARG A 12 66.08 31.12 -96.61
N HIS A 13 66.24 29.80 -96.71
CA HIS A 13 65.74 28.87 -95.71
C HIS A 13 66.51 28.95 -94.39
N ILE A 14 67.84 29.10 -94.45
CA ILE A 14 68.70 29.34 -93.28
C ILE A 14 68.38 30.70 -92.63
N LYS A 15 68.19 31.77 -93.42
CA LYS A 15 67.72 33.07 -92.89
C LYS A 15 66.33 32.98 -92.24
N TYR A 16 65.42 32.22 -92.84
CA TYR A 16 64.07 32.02 -92.31
C TYR A 16 64.08 31.23 -90.98
N LEU A 17 64.95 30.23 -90.86
CA LEU A 17 65.17 29.48 -89.62
C LEU A 17 65.84 30.34 -88.53
N GLN A 18 66.84 31.16 -88.89
CA GLN A 18 67.46 32.13 -87.98
C GLN A 18 66.50 33.22 -87.48
N GLN A 19 65.55 33.67 -88.31
CA GLN A 19 64.56 34.66 -87.91
C GLN A 19 63.46 34.10 -86.99
N ARG A 20 63.14 32.80 -87.08
CA ARG A 20 62.12 32.16 -86.24
C ARG A 20 62.64 31.73 -84.87
N LEU A 21 63.93 31.38 -84.75
CA LEU A 21 64.59 31.15 -83.46
C LEU A 21 65.92 31.91 -83.43
N PRO A 22 65.91 33.17 -82.97
CA PRO A 22 67.10 34.01 -83.02
C PRO A 22 68.25 33.47 -82.15
N GLN A 23 67.97 32.67 -81.10
CA GLN A 23 68.99 32.03 -80.25
C GLN A 23 68.46 30.75 -79.53
N PRO A 24 68.50 29.56 -80.14
CA PRO A 24 67.93 28.35 -79.53
C PRO A 24 68.70 27.87 -78.28
N GLN A 25 70.02 28.05 -78.22
CA GLN A 25 70.85 27.60 -77.08
C GLN A 25 70.63 28.44 -75.81
N THR A 26 70.40 29.75 -75.95
CA THR A 26 70.08 30.62 -74.80
C THR A 26 68.68 30.34 -74.28
N GLN A 27 67.72 30.05 -75.16
CA GLN A 27 66.37 29.63 -74.76
C GLN A 27 66.37 28.29 -74.01
N ILE A 28 67.13 27.29 -74.47
CA ILE A 28 67.24 25.99 -73.79
C ILE A 28 67.92 26.13 -72.41
N SER A 29 69.01 26.89 -72.31
CA SER A 29 69.70 27.13 -71.03
C SER A 29 68.83 27.93 -70.05
N GLN A 30 68.08 28.92 -70.52
CA GLN A 30 67.09 29.64 -69.70
C GLN A 30 65.95 28.73 -69.24
N GLN A 31 65.47 27.82 -70.10
CA GLN A 31 64.45 26.83 -69.73
C GLN A 31 64.99 25.80 -68.72
N MET A 32 66.23 25.32 -68.87
CA MET A 32 66.89 24.45 -67.88
C MET A 32 67.07 25.16 -66.54
N GLN A 33 67.57 26.38 -66.52
CA GLN A 33 67.69 27.17 -65.29
C GLN A 33 66.33 27.40 -64.61
N ARG A 34 65.27 27.61 -65.41
CA ARG A 34 63.90 27.75 -64.87
C ARG A 34 63.38 26.44 -64.29
N LEU A 35 63.68 25.29 -64.92
CA LEU A 35 63.34 23.97 -64.39
C LEU A 35 64.08 23.70 -63.08
N ASP A 36 65.37 23.97 -63.00
CA ASP A 36 66.17 23.81 -61.78
C ASP A 36 65.64 24.70 -60.64
N GLN A 37 65.28 25.96 -60.96
CA GLN A 37 64.67 26.88 -59.98
C GLN A 37 63.31 26.37 -59.48
N LEU A 38 62.45 25.89 -60.38
CA LEU A 38 61.15 25.33 -60.02
C LEU A 38 61.30 24.05 -59.20
N GLU A 39 62.26 23.19 -59.54
CA GLU A 39 62.58 21.99 -58.78
C GLU A 39 63.05 22.33 -57.37
N GLN A 40 63.98 23.28 -57.24
CA GLN A 40 64.44 23.75 -55.92
C GLN A 40 63.32 24.38 -55.11
N GLN A 41 62.42 25.15 -55.74
CA GLN A 41 61.25 25.73 -55.07
C GLN A 41 60.26 24.64 -54.60
N LEU A 42 60.01 23.63 -55.44
CA LEU A 42 59.16 22.49 -55.09
C LEU A 42 59.76 21.70 -53.93
N GLN A 43 61.05 21.35 -53.99
CA GLN A 43 61.73 20.64 -52.90
C GLN A 43 61.68 21.43 -51.58
N ARG A 44 61.92 22.74 -51.62
CA ARG A 44 61.84 23.60 -50.41
C ARG A 44 60.43 23.67 -49.85
N SER A 45 59.42 23.91 -50.69
CA SER A 45 58.02 23.97 -50.25
C SER A 45 57.52 22.62 -49.72
N TRP A 46 57.97 21.51 -50.31
CA TRP A 46 57.63 20.17 -49.82
C TRP A 46 58.27 19.89 -48.46
N LEU A 47 59.56 20.21 -48.28
CA LEU A 47 60.25 20.09 -46.98
C LEU A 47 59.59 20.96 -45.91
N GLN A 48 59.20 22.19 -46.25
CA GLN A 48 58.46 23.07 -45.35
C GLN A 48 57.09 22.47 -44.97
N ASN A 49 56.34 21.94 -45.94
CA ASN A 49 55.05 21.32 -45.68
C ASN A 49 55.19 20.09 -44.77
N LEU A 50 56.18 19.22 -45.04
CA LEU A 50 56.49 18.07 -44.20
C LEU A 50 56.84 18.47 -42.77
N ASN A 51 57.67 19.51 -42.61
CA ASN A 51 58.03 20.01 -41.29
C ASN A 51 56.82 20.60 -40.54
N LEU A 52 55.96 21.36 -41.23
CA LEU A 52 54.72 21.87 -40.63
C LEU A 52 53.79 20.73 -40.21
N LYS A 53 53.61 19.70 -41.05
CA LYS A 53 52.81 18.52 -40.70
C LYS A 53 53.41 17.74 -39.53
N ARG A 54 54.73 17.57 -39.47
CA ARG A 54 55.43 16.93 -38.33
C ARG A 54 55.27 17.74 -37.05
N GLN A 55 55.41 19.06 -37.10
CA GLN A 55 55.19 19.94 -35.96
C GLN A 55 53.73 19.89 -35.47
N GLN A 56 52.76 19.88 -36.39
CA GLN A 56 51.35 19.68 -36.05
C GLN A 56 51.13 18.33 -35.37
N LEU A 57 51.68 17.24 -35.91
CA LEU A 57 51.58 15.91 -35.30
C LEU A 57 52.26 15.86 -33.93
N ALA A 58 53.41 16.49 -33.74
CA ALA A 58 54.08 16.58 -32.44
C ALA A 58 53.26 17.39 -31.42
N TYR A 59 52.68 18.51 -31.84
CA TYR A 59 51.80 19.32 -31.01
C TYR A 59 50.56 18.52 -30.56
N TRP A 60 49.91 17.82 -31.49
CA TRP A 60 48.75 16.98 -31.18
C TRP A 60 49.12 15.73 -30.40
N SER A 61 50.29 15.10 -30.61
CA SER A 61 50.71 13.90 -29.88
C SER A 61 51.01 14.19 -28.40
N VAL A 62 51.62 15.34 -28.11
CA VAL A 62 51.77 15.83 -26.74
C VAL A 62 50.39 16.12 -26.14
N ARG A 63 49.54 16.83 -26.89
CA ARG A 63 48.19 17.20 -26.44
C ARG A 63 47.22 16.02 -26.36
N LEU A 64 47.49 14.88 -26.99
CA LEU A 64 46.72 13.63 -26.99
C LEU A 64 47.00 12.74 -25.76
N LYS A 65 48.07 13.01 -25.00
CA LYS A 65 48.22 12.45 -23.64
C LYS A 65 47.36 13.20 -22.61
N HIS A 66 47.19 14.51 -22.79
CA HIS A 66 46.35 15.38 -21.94
C HIS A 66 44.81 15.25 -22.05
N PRO A 67 44.15 14.79 -23.15
CA PRO A 67 42.70 14.66 -23.21
C PRO A 67 42.25 13.41 -22.46
N GLN A 68 43.03 12.32 -22.45
CA GLN A 68 42.78 11.15 -21.64
C GLN A 68 42.78 11.52 -20.14
N ALA A 69 43.80 12.24 -19.67
CA ALA A 69 43.83 12.75 -18.30
C ALA A 69 42.61 13.67 -17.99
N LYS A 70 42.15 14.47 -18.96
CA LYS A 70 40.96 15.31 -18.82
C LYS A 70 39.66 14.50 -18.78
N ILE A 71 39.57 13.42 -19.56
CA ILE A 71 38.45 12.49 -19.56
C ILE A 71 38.41 11.74 -18.23
N GLU A 72 39.53 11.22 -17.75
CA GLU A 72 39.66 10.57 -16.44
C GLU A 72 39.25 11.54 -15.32
N ALA A 73 39.78 12.76 -15.30
CA ALA A 73 39.39 13.77 -14.32
C ALA A 73 37.88 14.09 -14.36
N ASN A 74 37.28 14.14 -15.55
CA ASN A 74 35.84 14.35 -15.70
C ASN A 74 35.03 13.13 -15.23
N GLN A 75 35.49 11.91 -15.50
CA GLN A 75 34.87 10.68 -15.01
C GLN A 75 34.92 10.61 -13.48
N TYR A 76 36.06 10.93 -12.86
CA TYR A 76 36.18 11.03 -11.40
C TYR A 76 35.24 12.09 -10.82
N LYS A 77 35.14 13.26 -11.44
CA LYS A 77 34.20 14.31 -11.02
C LYS A 77 32.74 13.84 -11.13
N LEU A 78 32.38 13.18 -12.24
CA LEU A 78 31.04 12.63 -12.43
C LEU A 78 30.72 11.56 -11.39
N ALA A 79 31.63 10.64 -11.12
CA ALA A 79 31.45 9.60 -10.11
C ALA A 79 31.24 10.21 -8.70
N ASN A 80 32.05 11.20 -8.34
CA ASN A 80 31.91 11.89 -7.06
C ASN A 80 30.58 12.66 -6.96
N LEU A 81 30.21 13.42 -8.00
CA LEU A 81 28.93 14.13 -8.04
C LEU A 81 27.74 13.17 -7.96
N ASN A 82 27.81 12.04 -8.65
CA ASN A 82 26.77 11.02 -8.60
C ASN A 82 26.66 10.39 -7.20
N GLY A 83 27.80 10.05 -6.57
CA GLY A 83 27.82 9.56 -5.19
C GLY A 83 27.23 10.55 -4.20
N ARG A 84 27.56 11.84 -4.32
CA ARG A 84 27.00 12.91 -3.48
C ARG A 84 25.50 13.10 -3.71
N LEU A 85 25.04 13.02 -4.95
CA LEU A 85 23.63 13.12 -5.30
C LEU A 85 22.84 11.95 -4.72
N GLN A 86 23.32 10.72 -4.92
CA GLN A 86 22.70 9.51 -4.35
C GLN A 86 22.62 9.58 -2.83
N HIS A 87 23.71 10.01 -2.18
CA HIS A 87 23.73 10.17 -0.73
C HIS A 87 22.73 11.23 -0.24
N SER A 88 22.67 12.38 -0.92
CA SER A 88 21.76 13.48 -0.55
C SER A 88 20.28 13.07 -0.73
N ILE A 89 19.97 12.36 -1.83
CA ILE A 89 18.62 11.82 -2.06
C ILE A 89 18.26 10.82 -0.98
N LYS A 90 19.15 9.89 -0.66
CA LYS A 90 18.92 8.89 0.39
C LYS A 90 18.66 9.55 1.75
N GLN A 91 19.54 10.47 2.17
CA GLN A 91 19.36 11.22 3.41
C GLN A 91 18.03 11.98 3.43
N LYS A 92 17.62 12.59 2.32
CA LYS A 92 16.36 13.33 2.26
C LYS A 92 15.15 12.41 2.40
N LEU A 93 15.17 11.25 1.73
CA LEU A 93 14.12 10.24 1.85
C LEU A 93 14.04 9.69 3.28
N ASP A 94 15.17 9.34 3.88
CA ASP A 94 15.23 8.83 5.25
C ASP A 94 14.68 9.86 6.26
N GLN A 95 14.99 11.15 6.05
CA GLN A 95 14.47 12.23 6.88
C GLN A 95 12.95 12.37 6.76
N VAL A 96 12.42 12.37 5.54
CA VAL A 96 10.97 12.46 5.29
C VAL A 96 10.24 11.24 5.88
N PHE A 97 10.79 10.04 5.69
CA PHE A 97 10.19 8.82 6.22
C PHE A 97 10.15 8.84 7.76
N SER A 98 11.24 9.29 8.40
CA SER A 98 11.30 9.46 9.85
C SER A 98 10.30 10.50 10.36
N GLN A 99 10.14 11.64 9.66
CA GLN A 99 9.15 12.66 10.00
C GLN A 99 7.72 12.13 9.87
N CYS A 100 7.40 11.45 8.77
CA CYS A 100 6.10 10.82 8.57
C CYS A 100 5.79 9.80 9.66
N ASN A 101 6.75 8.95 10.04
CA ASN A 101 6.58 7.98 11.10
C ASN A 101 6.35 8.65 12.46
N ALA A 102 7.12 9.69 12.80
CA ALA A 102 6.94 10.43 14.04
C ALA A 102 5.57 11.13 14.10
N LEU A 103 5.13 11.74 13.00
CA LEU A 103 3.81 12.37 12.89
C LEU A 103 2.69 11.32 13.01
N ASN A 104 2.83 10.17 12.38
CA ASN A 104 1.84 9.09 12.46
C ASN A 104 1.78 8.50 13.87
N GLN A 105 2.92 8.28 14.53
CA GLN A 105 2.98 7.85 15.93
C GLN A 105 2.32 8.87 16.86
N ARG A 106 2.61 10.17 16.67
CA ARG A 106 1.99 11.24 17.46
C ARG A 106 0.47 11.30 17.21
N LEU A 107 0.05 11.12 15.96
CA LEU A 107 -1.37 11.05 15.62
C LEU A 107 -2.03 9.84 16.29
N GLN A 108 -1.40 8.67 16.31
CA GLN A 108 -1.92 7.48 16.98
C GLN A 108 -2.01 7.66 18.50
N LEU A 109 -1.01 8.29 19.12
CA LEU A 109 -1.00 8.57 20.56
C LEU A 109 -2.06 9.59 20.98
N ILE A 110 -2.30 10.60 20.15
CA ILE A 110 -3.30 11.65 20.41
C ILE A 110 -4.70 11.20 19.98
N SER A 111 -4.80 10.33 18.97
CA SER A 111 -6.08 9.93 18.40
C SER A 111 -6.89 9.13 19.41
N PRO A 112 -8.04 9.66 19.87
CA PRO A 112 -8.91 8.93 20.77
C PRO A 112 -9.73 7.86 20.03
N LEU A 113 -9.65 7.78 18.69
CA LEU A 113 -10.50 6.89 17.89
C LEU A 113 -10.39 5.40 18.26
N PRO A 114 -9.19 4.83 18.49
CA PRO A 114 -9.09 3.43 18.90
C PRO A 114 -9.72 3.20 20.28
N ILE A 115 -9.53 4.13 21.21
CA ILE A 115 -10.10 4.09 22.56
C ILE A 115 -11.62 4.23 22.51
N ILE A 116 -12.15 5.15 21.70
CA ILE A 116 -13.60 5.32 21.52
C ILE A 116 -14.22 4.06 20.91
N LYS A 117 -13.57 3.45 19.91
CA LYS A 117 -14.04 2.20 19.31
C LYS A 117 -14.06 1.05 20.32
N SER A 118 -13.02 0.89 21.14
CA SER A 118 -12.97 -0.16 22.15
C SER A 118 -14.00 0.07 23.26
N GLN A 119 -14.14 1.30 23.76
CA GLN A 119 -15.15 1.71 24.74
C GLN A 119 -16.57 1.47 24.21
N HIS A 120 -16.85 1.84 22.96
CA HIS A 120 -18.17 1.61 22.35
C HIS A 120 -18.49 0.11 22.20
N SER A 121 -17.51 -0.72 21.85
CA SER A 121 -17.67 -2.18 21.83
C SER A 121 -17.92 -2.74 23.24
N ASN A 122 -17.20 -2.24 24.26
CA ASN A 122 -17.40 -2.64 25.65
C ASN A 122 -18.81 -2.28 26.15
N VAL A 123 -19.29 -1.07 25.85
CA VAL A 123 -20.66 -0.64 26.21
C VAL A 123 -21.69 -1.56 25.57
N LYS A 124 -21.55 -1.90 24.28
CA LYS A 124 -22.45 -2.85 23.61
C LYS A 124 -22.44 -4.22 24.25
N GLN A 125 -21.28 -4.73 24.62
CA GLN A 125 -21.14 -6.03 25.29
C GLN A 125 -21.80 -6.00 26.67
N LEU A 126 -21.53 -4.98 27.48
CA LEU A 126 -22.13 -4.79 28.80
C LEU A 126 -23.65 -4.65 28.71
N GLN A 127 -24.16 -3.92 27.72
CA GLN A 127 -25.59 -3.78 27.50
C GLN A 127 -26.25 -5.13 27.17
N LYS A 128 -25.61 -5.97 26.35
CA LYS A 128 -26.09 -7.33 26.05
C LYS A 128 -26.06 -8.22 27.29
N GLN A 129 -25.00 -8.15 28.08
CA GLN A 129 -24.88 -8.91 29.33
C GLN A 129 -25.96 -8.50 30.34
N LEU A 130 -26.19 -7.19 30.51
CA LEU A 130 -27.22 -6.65 31.38
C LEU A 130 -28.62 -7.11 30.94
N HIS A 131 -28.90 -7.05 29.64
CA HIS A 131 -30.19 -7.49 29.11
C HIS A 131 -30.44 -8.97 29.39
N ASN A 132 -29.44 -9.83 29.15
CA ASN A 132 -29.55 -11.26 29.41
C ASN A 132 -29.71 -11.57 30.90
N ALA A 133 -28.94 -10.91 31.77
CA ALA A 133 -29.05 -11.08 33.22
C ALA A 133 -30.44 -10.65 33.72
N MET A 134 -30.98 -9.55 33.20
CA MET A 134 -32.32 -9.09 33.54
C MET A 134 -33.40 -10.08 33.11
N GLN A 135 -33.31 -10.64 31.91
CA GLN A 135 -34.24 -11.69 31.45
C GLN A 135 -34.17 -12.94 32.33
N GLN A 136 -32.96 -13.39 32.69
CA GLN A 136 -32.78 -14.54 33.57
C GLN A 136 -33.38 -14.30 34.97
N LEU A 137 -33.14 -13.12 35.55
CA LEU A 137 -33.69 -12.75 36.85
C LEU A 137 -35.22 -12.74 36.82
N LEU A 138 -35.82 -12.11 35.80
CA LEU A 138 -37.27 -12.09 35.64
C LEU A 138 -37.86 -13.50 35.48
N GLN A 139 -37.20 -14.36 34.71
CA GLN A 139 -37.63 -15.74 34.53
C GLN A 139 -37.57 -16.54 35.84
N GLN A 140 -36.50 -16.36 36.62
CA GLN A 140 -36.34 -17.01 37.92
C GLN A 140 -37.41 -16.54 38.91
N GLN A 141 -37.69 -15.24 38.97
CA GLN A 141 -38.76 -14.70 39.83
C GLN A 141 -40.14 -15.22 39.43
N ARG A 142 -40.45 -15.30 38.13
CA ARG A 142 -41.70 -15.92 37.63
C ARG A 142 -41.81 -17.38 38.03
N SER A 143 -40.72 -18.14 37.93
CA SER A 143 -40.69 -19.55 38.33
C SER A 143 -40.93 -19.73 39.82
N ASN A 144 -40.26 -18.92 40.66
CA ASN A 144 -40.44 -18.91 42.11
C ASN A 144 -41.88 -18.58 42.50
N LEU A 145 -42.46 -17.53 41.89
CA LEU A 145 -43.84 -17.14 42.14
C LEU A 145 -44.82 -18.25 41.75
N ASN A 146 -44.62 -18.90 40.60
CA ASN A 146 -45.45 -20.03 40.20
C ASN A 146 -45.35 -21.21 41.18
N GLN A 147 -44.17 -21.49 41.72
CA GLN A 147 -43.99 -22.53 42.74
C GLN A 147 -44.69 -22.17 44.05
N GLN A 148 -44.60 -20.91 44.49
CA GLN A 148 -45.31 -20.40 45.65
C GLN A 148 -46.84 -20.46 45.46
N MET A 149 -47.35 -20.12 44.28
CA MET A 149 -48.77 -20.27 43.98
C MET A 149 -49.22 -21.74 44.01
N ARG A 150 -48.42 -22.67 43.48
CA ARG A 150 -48.73 -24.11 43.52
C ARG A 150 -48.75 -24.65 44.95
N THR A 151 -47.80 -24.24 45.78
CA THR A 151 -47.76 -24.64 47.19
C THR A 151 -48.92 -24.04 47.97
N LEU A 152 -49.26 -22.77 47.76
CA LEU A 152 -50.44 -22.14 48.35
C LEU A 152 -51.73 -22.86 47.94
N ALA A 153 -51.88 -23.19 46.66
CA ALA A 153 -53.03 -23.94 46.16
C ALA A 153 -53.13 -25.31 46.86
N ALA A 154 -52.03 -26.06 46.97
CA ALA A 154 -51.98 -27.38 47.59
C ALA A 154 -52.26 -27.38 49.11
N VAL A 155 -52.00 -26.26 49.80
CA VAL A 155 -52.27 -26.09 51.23
C VAL A 155 -53.65 -25.46 51.48
N SER A 156 -54.34 -24.99 50.44
CA SER A 156 -55.68 -24.41 50.57
C SER A 156 -56.74 -25.51 50.75
N PRO A 157 -57.70 -25.35 51.70
CA PRO A 157 -58.85 -26.24 51.86
C PRO A 157 -59.71 -26.40 50.60
N LEU A 158 -59.60 -25.44 49.68
CA LEU A 158 -60.25 -25.46 48.38
C LEU A 158 -59.75 -26.61 47.50
N SER A 159 -58.45 -26.90 47.51
CA SER A 159 -57.86 -27.97 46.71
C SER A 159 -58.27 -29.38 47.18
N THR A 160 -58.60 -29.53 48.45
CA THR A 160 -59.18 -30.75 49.00
C THR A 160 -60.62 -30.92 48.53
N LEU A 161 -61.40 -29.84 48.46
CA LEU A 161 -62.76 -29.84 47.92
C LEU A 161 -62.81 -30.10 46.40
N GLU A 162 -61.83 -29.59 45.63
CA GLU A 162 -61.72 -29.84 44.17
C GLU A 162 -61.49 -31.31 43.80
N ARG A 163 -61.00 -32.14 44.73
CA ARG A 163 -60.80 -33.59 44.53
C ARG A 163 -62.05 -34.42 44.83
N GLY A 164 -63.20 -33.77 45.02
CA GLY A 164 -64.48 -34.43 45.29
C GLY A 164 -64.70 -34.79 46.76
N TYR A 165 -63.83 -34.35 47.67
CA TYR A 165 -64.06 -34.48 49.11
C TYR A 165 -64.99 -33.37 49.60
N SER A 166 -65.82 -33.68 50.59
CA SER A 166 -66.71 -32.72 51.23
C SER A 166 -66.32 -32.55 52.68
N ILE A 167 -66.44 -31.35 53.24
CA ILE A 167 -66.19 -31.10 54.66
C ILE A 167 -67.54 -31.04 55.37
N ALA A 168 -67.77 -31.96 56.30
CA ALA A 168 -68.96 -31.96 57.14
C ALA A 168 -68.69 -31.16 58.44
N THR A 169 -69.55 -30.19 58.73
CA THR A 169 -69.54 -29.39 59.96
C THR A 169 -70.87 -29.48 60.70
N THR A 170 -70.85 -29.32 62.02
CA THR A 170 -72.09 -29.19 62.82
C THR A 170 -72.81 -27.89 62.50
N THR A 171 -74.15 -27.88 62.46
CA THR A 171 -74.93 -26.65 62.21
C THR A 171 -74.70 -25.54 63.23
N ASP A 172 -74.41 -25.88 64.48
CA ASP A 172 -74.47 -24.92 65.59
C ASP A 172 -73.12 -24.24 65.87
N SER A 173 -72.02 -24.94 65.63
CA SER A 173 -70.66 -24.48 65.99
C SER A 173 -69.66 -24.44 64.85
N ASP A 174 -70.08 -24.82 63.63
CA ASP A 174 -69.23 -25.00 62.44
C ASP A 174 -67.99 -25.88 62.67
N ARG A 175 -68.01 -26.73 63.72
CA ARG A 175 -66.95 -27.66 64.05
C ARG A 175 -66.91 -28.79 63.02
N VAL A 176 -65.71 -29.06 62.48
CA VAL A 176 -65.47 -30.15 61.53
C VAL A 176 -65.63 -31.51 62.20
N LEU A 177 -66.49 -32.34 61.64
CA LEU A 177 -66.75 -33.71 62.05
C LEU A 177 -65.67 -34.62 61.47
N ARG A 178 -64.97 -35.38 62.33
CA ARG A 178 -63.88 -36.27 61.91
C ARG A 178 -64.14 -37.73 62.25
N ASN A 179 -64.81 -37.98 63.37
CA ASN A 179 -65.11 -39.32 63.85
C ASN A 179 -66.63 -39.55 63.85
N ILE A 180 -67.01 -40.82 63.71
CA ILE A 180 -68.43 -41.23 63.71
C ILE A 180 -69.11 -40.98 65.07
N ASP A 181 -68.34 -40.94 66.16
CA ASP A 181 -68.83 -40.68 67.51
C ASP A 181 -69.13 -39.18 67.75
N ASP A 182 -68.79 -38.29 66.80
CA ASP A 182 -69.06 -36.84 66.89
C ASP A 182 -70.48 -36.47 66.40
N VAL A 183 -71.30 -37.46 65.99
CA VAL A 183 -72.61 -37.24 65.35
C VAL A 183 -73.70 -38.11 65.97
N GLU A 184 -74.88 -37.52 66.19
CA GLU A 184 -76.08 -38.20 66.71
C GLU A 184 -77.14 -38.41 65.61
N LEU A 185 -77.99 -39.43 65.79
CA LEU A 185 -79.12 -39.68 64.89
C LEU A 185 -80.13 -38.54 64.95
N GLY A 186 -80.55 -38.05 63.78
CA GLY A 186 -81.43 -36.88 63.64
C GLY A 186 -80.71 -35.54 63.72
N GLN A 187 -79.39 -35.52 63.94
CA GLN A 187 -78.63 -34.27 64.00
C GLN A 187 -78.52 -33.63 62.62
N HIS A 188 -78.71 -32.31 62.57
CA HIS A 188 -78.46 -31.53 61.37
C HIS A 188 -76.96 -31.25 61.20
N ILE A 189 -76.46 -31.50 60.00
CA ILE A 189 -75.07 -31.25 59.62
C ILE A 189 -75.02 -30.44 58.33
N ASN A 190 -73.98 -29.65 58.19
CA ASN A 190 -73.69 -28.90 56.98
C ASN A 190 -72.57 -29.59 56.21
N VAL A 191 -72.78 -29.85 54.93
CA VAL A 191 -71.76 -30.42 54.06
C VAL A 191 -71.33 -29.37 53.05
N ARG A 192 -70.10 -28.90 53.16
CA ARG A 192 -69.51 -27.95 52.21
C ARG A 192 -68.87 -28.69 51.05
N LEU A 193 -69.29 -28.34 49.84
CA LEU A 193 -68.79 -28.84 48.55
C LEU A 193 -67.86 -27.82 47.90
N GLN A 194 -67.27 -28.17 46.76
CA GLN A 194 -66.45 -27.25 45.95
C GLN A 194 -67.21 -25.96 45.59
N GLN A 195 -68.51 -26.07 45.30
CA GLN A 195 -69.39 -24.94 45.05
C GLN A 195 -70.71 -25.16 45.81
N GLY A 196 -70.93 -24.35 46.85
CA GLY A 196 -72.15 -24.39 47.65
C GLY A 196 -72.06 -25.24 48.92
N GLN A 197 -73.16 -25.27 49.65
CA GLN A 197 -73.29 -25.95 50.93
C GLN A 197 -74.66 -26.63 51.00
N LEU A 198 -74.68 -27.87 51.49
CA LEU A 198 -75.90 -28.64 51.69
C LEU A 198 -76.22 -28.72 53.18
N ALA A 199 -77.48 -28.50 53.53
CA ALA A 199 -78.01 -28.81 54.85
C ALA A 199 -78.56 -30.24 54.82
N CYS A 200 -78.01 -31.11 55.67
CA CYS A 200 -78.31 -32.53 55.72
C CYS A 200 -78.77 -32.92 57.13
N GLU A 201 -79.50 -34.02 57.23
CA GLU A 201 -79.90 -34.62 58.50
C GLU A 201 -79.43 -36.07 58.55
N VAL A 202 -78.87 -36.49 59.68
CA VAL A 202 -78.27 -37.81 59.84
C VAL A 202 -79.36 -38.84 60.09
N LYS A 203 -79.65 -39.66 59.07
CA LYS A 203 -80.71 -40.70 59.14
C LYS A 203 -80.23 -42.08 59.59
N GLY A 204 -78.92 -42.32 59.62
CA GLY A 204 -78.34 -43.62 59.93
C GLY A 204 -76.86 -43.50 60.27
N ILE A 205 -76.42 -44.23 61.31
CA ILE A 205 -75.02 -44.31 61.74
C ILE A 205 -74.65 -45.79 61.75
N SER A 206 -73.66 -46.18 60.94
CA SER A 206 -73.11 -47.54 60.91
C SER A 206 -71.62 -47.48 61.19
N LYS A 207 -71.17 -48.22 62.20
CA LYS A 207 -69.75 -48.49 62.44
C LYS A 207 -69.20 -49.52 61.46
#